data_AF-A0A9P4LGQ4-F1
#
_entry.id   AF-A0A9P4LGQ4-F1
#
_cell.length_a   1.000
_cell.length_b   1.000
_cell.length_c   1.000
_cell.angle_alpha   90.00
_cell.angle_beta   90.00
_cell.angle_gamma   90.00
#
_symmetry.space_group_name_H-M   'P 1'
#
loop_
_entity.id
_entity.type
_entity.pdbx_description
1 polymer ?
#
loop_
_entity_poly.entity_id
_entity_poly.type
_entity_poly.pdbx_seq_one_letter_code
_entity_poly.pdbx_strand_id
1 'polypeptide(L)'
;MRNYPGINRGDRVKAVTGFPPVTPARHQSAVLRLDMCDISVEAVLDLLTEVLKPTGARVDWVIVHACPQFRLHYDQIELVQPWHSIFCITTKDGEEVVADFSVKKFGFDEGYWFMNKHEYLVECTTDGKYRPTSEDVIARLVENHKKIEFVYAMIRKMRHVCQELDWDALEDVPNGERNAWVHARALASLKHDRRR
;
A
#
# COMPACT_ATOMS: atom_id res chain seq x y z
N MET A 1 16.12 -8.09 -53.71
CA MET A 1 14.81 -8.78 -53.54
C MET A 1 14.77 -9.48 -52.21
N ARG A 2 13.99 -8.96 -51.25
CA ARG A 2 13.20 -9.73 -50.28
C ARG A 2 12.07 -8.82 -49.84
N ASN A 3 10.91 -9.03 -50.46
CA ASN A 3 9.63 -8.46 -50.05
C ASN A 3 9.26 -9.08 -48.70
N TYR A 4 8.97 -8.24 -47.70
CA TYR A 4 8.14 -8.66 -46.58
C TYR A 4 6.74 -8.08 -46.79
N PRO A 5 5.75 -8.91 -47.16
CA PRO A 5 4.37 -8.49 -47.28
C PRO A 5 3.71 -8.45 -45.89
N GLY A 6 2.81 -7.48 -45.70
CA GLY A 6 1.73 -7.58 -44.71
C GLY A 6 2.01 -6.97 -43.33
N ILE A 7 2.19 -5.65 -43.24
CA ILE A 7 1.83 -4.92 -42.02
C ILE A 7 0.31 -4.81 -42.02
N ASN A 8 -0.35 -5.66 -41.24
CA ASN A 8 -1.73 -5.46 -40.82
C ASN A 8 -1.97 -6.10 -39.44
N ARG A 9 -2.72 -5.38 -38.59
CA ARG A 9 -2.78 -5.42 -37.09
C ARG A 9 -1.68 -4.56 -36.45
N GLY A 10 -1.83 -3.23 -36.37
CA GLY A 10 -2.91 -2.59 -35.63
C GLY A 10 -2.50 -2.46 -34.16
N ASP A 11 -1.64 -1.48 -33.90
CA ASP A 11 -1.47 -0.75 -32.63
C ASP A 11 -1.50 -1.55 -31.32
N ARG A 12 -0.39 -2.23 -31.01
CA ARG A 12 -0.05 -2.52 -29.61
C ARG A 12 0.27 -1.20 -28.90
N VAL A 13 -0.60 -0.82 -27.97
CA VAL A 13 -0.53 0.42 -27.18
C VAL A 13 0.86 0.60 -26.55
N LYS A 14 1.49 1.77 -26.79
CA LYS A 14 2.86 2.16 -26.37
C LYS A 14 3.22 1.87 -24.91
N ALA A 15 2.24 1.73 -24.02
CA ALA A 15 2.47 1.44 -22.60
C ALA A 15 2.93 -0.01 -22.33
N VAL A 16 2.47 -0.98 -23.13
CA VAL A 16 2.81 -2.41 -22.94
C VAL A 16 4.22 -2.72 -23.46
N THR A 17 4.66 -2.03 -24.51
CA THR A 17 6.01 -2.17 -25.08
C THR A 17 7.08 -1.34 -24.36
N GLY A 18 6.68 -0.51 -23.39
CA GLY A 18 7.61 0.29 -22.58
C GLY A 18 8.35 -0.52 -21.51
N PHE A 19 7.84 -1.70 -21.14
CA PHE A 19 8.51 -2.62 -20.21
C PHE A 19 9.39 -3.62 -20.97
N PRO A 20 10.59 -3.97 -20.45
CA PRO A 20 11.38 -5.08 -21.00
C PRO A 20 10.55 -6.37 -21.10
N PRO A 21 10.70 -7.18 -22.16
CA PRO A 21 9.91 -8.41 -22.35
C PRO A 21 10.01 -9.43 -21.22
N VAL A 22 11.07 -9.33 -20.42
CA VAL A 22 11.34 -10.21 -19.27
C VAL A 22 10.68 -9.75 -17.97
N THR A 23 10.08 -8.55 -17.94
CA THR A 23 9.48 -8.00 -16.72
C THR A 23 8.17 -8.73 -16.40
N PRO A 24 8.05 -9.44 -15.26
CA PRO A 24 6.81 -10.13 -14.87
C PRO A 24 5.60 -9.20 -14.84
N ALA A 25 4.43 -9.68 -15.28
CA ALA A 25 3.19 -8.89 -15.39
C ALA A 25 2.81 -8.17 -14.08
N ARG A 26 3.05 -8.81 -12.93
CA ARG A 26 2.86 -8.20 -11.60
C ARG A 26 3.70 -6.93 -11.38
N HIS A 27 4.92 -6.87 -11.89
CA HIS A 27 5.79 -5.70 -11.77
C HIS A 27 5.38 -4.59 -12.74
N GLN A 28 4.86 -4.93 -13.92
CA GLN A 28 4.32 -3.94 -14.87
C GLN A 28 3.09 -3.23 -14.27
N SER A 29 2.19 -3.99 -13.63
CA SER A 29 1.00 -3.45 -12.96
C SER A 29 1.37 -2.59 -11.73
N ALA A 30 2.31 -3.05 -10.91
CA ALA A 30 2.77 -2.34 -9.72
C ALA A 30 3.44 -1.00 -10.06
N VAL A 31 4.25 -0.93 -11.12
CA VAL A 31 4.89 0.31 -11.57
C VAL A 31 3.88 1.32 -12.11
N LEU A 32 2.84 0.87 -12.82
CA LEU A 32 1.78 1.74 -13.34
C LEU A 32 0.89 2.34 -12.24
N ARG A 33 0.88 1.75 -11.03
CA ARG A 33 0.01 2.17 -9.92
C ARG A 33 0.77 2.63 -8.68
N LEU A 34 2.11 2.58 -8.70
CA LEU A 34 2.95 2.75 -7.51
C LEU A 34 2.39 1.96 -6.32
N ASP A 35 2.13 0.67 -6.55
CA ASP A 35 1.49 -0.21 -5.56
C ASP A 35 2.46 -0.55 -4.41
N MET A 36 2.63 0.42 -3.50
CA MET A 36 3.55 0.40 -2.37
C MET A 36 2.82 0.25 -1.04
N CYS A 37 1.66 -0.43 -1.05
CA CYS A 37 0.91 -0.70 0.18
C CYS A 37 1.75 -1.47 1.20
N ASP A 38 2.50 -2.48 0.75
CA ASP A 38 3.42 -3.26 1.58
C ASP A 38 4.45 -2.36 2.29
N ILE A 39 5.01 -1.38 1.58
CA ILE A 39 5.98 -0.41 2.12
C ILE A 39 5.32 0.47 3.18
N SER A 40 4.08 0.91 2.94
CA SER A 40 3.34 1.76 3.88
C SER A 40 2.98 0.99 5.15
N VAL A 41 2.54 -0.26 5.00
CA VAL A 41 2.26 -1.16 6.11
C VAL A 41 3.53 -1.44 6.90
N GLU A 42 4.63 -1.82 6.24
CA GLU A 42 5.93 -2.03 6.88
C GLU A 42 6.43 -0.78 7.62
N ALA A 43 6.29 0.39 7.02
CA ALA A 43 6.78 1.62 7.61
C ALA A 43 6.05 1.95 8.92
N VAL A 44 4.75 1.65 9.02
CA VAL A 44 3.88 2.10 10.11
C VAL A 44 3.51 1.00 11.10
N LEU A 45 3.76 -0.28 10.79
CA LEU A 45 3.36 -1.41 11.64
C LEU A 45 3.84 -1.31 13.08
N ASP A 46 5.15 -1.10 13.30
CA ASP A 46 5.73 -1.03 14.65
C ASP A 46 5.16 0.17 15.43
N LEU A 47 5.00 1.32 14.75
CA LEU A 47 4.46 2.53 15.36
C LEU A 47 3.00 2.31 15.78
N LEU A 48 2.17 1.80 14.87
CA LEU A 48 0.77 1.53 15.15
C LEU A 48 0.61 0.49 16.26
N THR A 49 1.47 -0.52 16.28
CA THR A 49 1.52 -1.52 17.35
C THR A 49 1.82 -0.88 18.70
N GLU A 50 2.88 -0.07 18.82
CA GLU A 50 3.22 0.58 20.09
C GLU A 50 2.18 1.60 20.54
N VAL A 51 1.56 2.35 19.62
CA VAL A 51 0.49 3.31 19.93
C VAL A 51 -0.75 2.60 20.48
N LEU A 52 -1.11 1.44 19.92
CA LEU A 52 -2.33 0.72 20.31
C LEU A 52 -2.11 -0.24 21.49
N LYS A 53 -0.87 -0.63 21.79
CA LYS A 53 -0.51 -1.54 22.88
C LYS A 53 -1.12 -1.20 24.24
N PRO A 54 -1.20 0.06 24.70
CA PRO A 54 -1.83 0.39 25.98
C PRO A 54 -3.33 0.04 26.05
N THR A 55 -4.00 -0.06 24.90
CA THR A 55 -5.42 -0.44 24.83
C THR A 55 -5.65 -1.96 24.93
N GLY A 56 -4.57 -2.75 24.88
CA GLY A 56 -4.64 -4.21 24.77
C GLY A 56 -4.96 -4.72 23.36
N ALA A 57 -4.99 -3.84 22.35
CA ALA A 57 -5.19 -4.24 20.96
C ALA A 57 -3.91 -4.85 20.37
N ARG A 58 -4.10 -5.79 19.43
CA ARG A 58 -3.06 -6.40 18.59
C ARG A 58 -3.20 -5.87 17.17
N VAL A 59 -2.07 -5.66 16.49
CA VAL A 59 -2.02 -5.23 15.09
C VAL A 59 -1.28 -6.29 14.28
N ASP A 60 -1.94 -6.80 13.24
CA ASP A 60 -1.39 -7.81 12.34
C ASP A 60 -1.27 -7.23 10.92
N TRP A 61 -0.16 -7.49 10.24
CA TRP A 61 -0.06 -7.29 8.79
C TRP A 61 -0.66 -8.49 8.06
N VAL A 62 -1.74 -8.27 7.33
CA VAL A 62 -2.41 -9.32 6.55
C VAL A 62 -2.44 -9.00 5.05
N ILE A 63 -2.45 -10.06 4.24
CA ILE A 63 -2.62 -9.98 2.79
C ILE A 63 -4.02 -10.42 2.40
N VAL A 64 -4.65 -9.65 1.51
CA VAL A 64 -5.94 -9.98 0.89
C VAL A 64 -5.84 -9.96 -0.63
N HIS A 65 -6.84 -10.55 -1.29
CA HIS A 65 -7.06 -10.30 -2.72
C HIS A 65 -8.09 -9.19 -2.86
N ALA A 66 -7.63 -7.99 -3.24
CA ALA A 66 -8.53 -6.85 -3.33
C ALA A 66 -9.49 -6.96 -4.52
N CYS A 67 -10.70 -6.45 -4.32
CA CYS A 67 -11.75 -6.36 -5.33
C CYS A 67 -11.93 -4.92 -5.84
N PRO A 68 -11.16 -4.48 -6.86
CA PRO A 68 -11.39 -3.18 -7.48
C PRO A 68 -12.81 -3.01 -8.01
N GLN A 69 -13.43 -1.85 -7.72
CA GLN A 69 -14.76 -1.48 -8.19
C GLN A 69 -14.84 -1.37 -9.72
N PHE A 70 -13.75 -0.98 -10.36
CA PHE A 70 -13.62 -1.01 -11.81
C PHE A 70 -12.24 -1.54 -12.23
N ARG A 71 -12.20 -2.27 -13.34
CA ARG A 71 -10.97 -2.83 -13.90
C ARG A 71 -10.92 -2.55 -15.40
N LEU A 72 -9.86 -1.88 -15.82
CA LEU A 72 -9.51 -1.73 -17.22
C LEU A 72 -8.35 -2.67 -17.53
N HIS A 73 -8.52 -3.55 -18.50
CA HIS A 73 -7.48 -4.46 -18.97
C HIS A 73 -7.58 -4.69 -20.48
N TYR A 74 -6.48 -5.14 -21.06
CA TYR A 74 -6.46 -5.58 -22.45
C TYR A 74 -7.17 -6.93 -22.56
N ASP A 75 -7.89 -7.12 -23.66
CA ASP A 75 -8.67 -8.33 -23.98
C ASP A 75 -7.83 -9.61 -24.05
N GLN A 76 -6.52 -9.50 -24.28
CA GLN A 76 -5.60 -10.65 -24.31
C GLN A 76 -4.95 -10.98 -22.96
N ILE A 77 -5.24 -10.22 -21.90
CA ILE A 77 -4.62 -10.39 -20.59
C ILE A 77 -5.69 -10.84 -19.59
N GLU A 78 -5.47 -12.03 -19.02
CA GLU A 78 -6.25 -12.47 -17.87
C GLU A 78 -6.02 -11.53 -16.68
N LEU A 79 -7.13 -11.09 -16.08
CA LEU A 79 -7.09 -10.28 -14.87
C LEU A 79 -6.61 -11.13 -13.69
N VAL A 80 -5.35 -10.96 -13.32
CA VAL A 80 -4.85 -11.46 -12.05
C VAL A 80 -5.39 -10.57 -10.93
N GLN A 81 -5.91 -11.18 -9.88
CA GLN A 81 -6.39 -10.44 -8.72
C GLN A 81 -5.21 -9.82 -7.97
N PRO A 82 -5.28 -8.51 -7.67
CA PRO A 82 -4.19 -7.83 -6.97
C PRO A 82 -4.12 -8.33 -5.52
N TRP A 83 -2.91 -8.71 -5.12
CA TRP A 83 -2.60 -8.89 -3.72
C TRP A 83 -2.49 -7.51 -3.07
N HIS A 84 -2.91 -7.42 -1.82
CA HIS A 84 -2.97 -6.14 -1.13
C HIS A 84 -2.66 -6.28 0.35
N SER A 85 -1.80 -5.40 0.87
CA SER A 85 -1.41 -5.35 2.28
C SER A 85 -2.26 -4.37 3.05
N ILE A 86 -2.76 -4.83 4.19
CA ILE A 86 -3.59 -4.07 5.12
C ILE A 86 -3.21 -4.38 6.56
N PHE A 87 -3.71 -3.56 7.50
CA PHE A 87 -3.67 -3.88 8.92
C PHE A 87 -4.97 -4.58 9.33
N CYS A 88 -4.86 -5.63 10.15
CA CYS A 88 -5.96 -6.17 10.93
C CYS A 88 -5.69 -5.85 12.39
N ILE A 89 -6.60 -5.12 13.03
CA ILE A 89 -6.52 -4.73 14.43
C ILE A 89 -7.53 -5.58 15.20
N THR A 90 -7.06 -6.35 16.16
CA THR A 90 -7.91 -7.08 17.10
C THR A 90 -7.93 -6.35 18.44
N THR A 91 -9.09 -5.90 18.89
CA THR A 91 -9.24 -5.24 20.20
C THR A 91 -9.03 -6.23 21.34
N LYS A 92 -8.84 -5.73 22.57
CA LYS A 92 -8.74 -6.57 23.77
C LYS A 92 -9.96 -7.49 23.98
N ASP A 93 -11.12 -7.06 23.49
CA ASP A 93 -12.40 -7.77 23.63
C ASP A 93 -12.66 -8.73 22.45
N GLY A 94 -11.72 -8.80 21.50
CA GLY A 94 -11.74 -9.71 20.36
C GLY A 94 -12.43 -9.18 19.11
N GLU A 95 -12.86 -7.91 19.09
CA GLU A 95 -13.40 -7.28 17.89
C GLU A 95 -12.31 -7.08 16.85
N GLU A 96 -12.61 -7.35 15.58
CA GLU A 96 -11.64 -7.26 14.49
C GLU A 96 -12.03 -6.15 13.50
N VAL A 97 -11.10 -5.21 13.31
CA VAL A 97 -11.24 -4.06 12.41
C VAL A 97 -10.10 -4.07 11.40
N VAL A 98 -10.39 -3.80 10.15
CA VAL A 98 -9.38 -3.59 9.10
C VAL A 98 -9.09 -2.10 9.00
N ALA A 99 -7.80 -1.75 8.93
CA ALA A 99 -7.35 -0.42 8.53
C ALA A 99 -6.63 -0.50 7.17
N ASP A 100 -7.18 0.16 6.15
CA ASP A 100 -6.66 0.21 4.78
C ASP A 100 -6.64 1.63 4.23
N PHE A 101 -5.55 2.33 4.50
CA PHE A 101 -5.32 3.71 4.04
C PHE A 101 -5.08 3.83 2.53
N SER A 102 -5.08 2.71 1.79
CA SER A 102 -4.80 2.69 0.36
C SER A 102 -5.93 2.10 -0.47
N VAL A 103 -7.07 1.78 0.15
CA VAL A 103 -8.26 1.17 -0.49
C VAL A 103 -8.77 2.00 -1.68
N LYS A 104 -8.55 3.32 -1.66
CA LYS A 104 -8.87 4.25 -2.77
C LYS A 104 -8.27 3.87 -4.11
N LYS A 105 -7.11 3.21 -4.14
CA LYS A 105 -6.49 2.76 -5.40
C LYS A 105 -7.35 1.72 -6.14
N PHE A 106 -8.34 1.15 -5.46
CA PHE A 106 -9.31 0.20 -5.97
C PHE A 106 -10.68 0.81 -6.26
N GLY A 107 -10.84 2.13 -6.10
CA GLY A 107 -12.07 2.89 -6.42
C GLY A 107 -12.93 3.25 -5.22
N PHE A 108 -12.66 2.68 -4.04
CA PHE A 108 -13.39 3.00 -2.80
C PHE A 108 -13.06 4.41 -2.27
N ASP A 109 -13.88 4.94 -1.36
CA ASP A 109 -13.66 6.24 -0.72
C ASP A 109 -12.99 6.13 0.67
N GLU A 110 -12.96 7.23 1.43
CA GLU A 110 -12.35 7.28 2.77
C GLU A 110 -13.16 6.55 3.86
N GLY A 111 -14.46 6.37 3.66
CA GLY A 111 -15.31 5.60 4.58
C GLY A 111 -14.89 4.15 4.70
N TYR A 112 -14.13 3.64 3.72
CA TYR A 112 -13.57 2.30 3.68
C TYR A 112 -12.20 2.18 4.36
N TRP A 113 -11.64 3.27 4.91
CA TRP A 113 -10.33 3.22 5.56
C TRP A 113 -10.33 2.40 6.85
N PHE A 114 -11.46 2.39 7.57
CA PHE A 114 -11.64 1.62 8.79
C PHE A 114 -12.97 0.90 8.73
N MET A 115 -12.94 -0.43 8.74
CA MET A 115 -14.14 -1.26 8.60
C MET A 115 -14.10 -2.43 9.56
N ASN A 116 -15.27 -2.94 9.97
CA ASN A 116 -15.32 -4.27 10.56
C ASN A 116 -14.69 -5.28 9.59
N LYS A 117 -13.90 -6.22 10.10
CA LYS A 117 -13.19 -7.19 9.26
C LYS A 117 -14.14 -8.01 8.38
N HIS A 118 -15.29 -8.43 8.91
CA HIS A 118 -16.24 -9.22 8.13
C HIS A 118 -16.79 -8.42 6.95
N GLU A 119 -17.21 -7.18 7.21
CA GLU A 119 -17.71 -6.26 6.18
C GLU A 119 -16.63 -5.96 5.13
N TYR A 120 -15.40 -5.69 5.56
CA TYR A 120 -14.28 -5.47 4.64
C TYR A 120 -14.03 -6.69 3.74
N LEU A 121 -14.03 -7.91 4.30
CA LEU A 121 -13.82 -9.12 3.51
C LEU A 121 -14.94 -9.33 2.48
N VAL A 122 -16.17 -8.97 2.80
CA VAL A 122 -17.31 -9.07 1.88
C VAL A 122 -17.24 -8.02 0.78
N GLU A 123 -16.95 -6.77 1.13
CA GLU A 123 -17.05 -5.63 0.18
C GLU A 123 -15.77 -5.37 -0.60
N CYS A 124 -14.60 -5.52 0.04
CA CYS A 124 -13.32 -5.09 -0.50
C CYS A 124 -12.46 -6.22 -1.04
N THR A 125 -12.85 -7.48 -0.81
CA THR A 125 -12.08 -8.64 -1.28
C THR A 125 -12.87 -9.52 -2.23
N THR A 126 -12.15 -10.28 -3.05
CA THR A 126 -12.74 -11.13 -4.08
C THR A 126 -13.11 -12.52 -3.60
N ASP A 127 -12.44 -13.03 -2.57
CA ASP A 127 -12.60 -14.40 -2.08
C ASP A 127 -12.99 -14.47 -0.60
N GLY A 128 -13.18 -13.34 0.06
CA GLY A 128 -13.52 -13.26 1.48
C GLY A 128 -12.41 -13.78 2.39
N LYS A 129 -11.17 -13.89 1.89
CA LYS A 129 -10.05 -14.47 2.63
C LYS A 129 -9.05 -13.40 3.04
N TYR A 130 -8.59 -13.54 4.28
CA TYR A 130 -7.39 -12.90 4.77
C TYR A 130 -6.32 -13.95 4.97
N ARG A 131 -5.07 -13.59 4.68
CA ARG A 131 -3.90 -14.44 4.93
C ARG A 131 -3.01 -13.71 5.91
N PRO A 132 -2.84 -14.23 7.15
CA PRO A 132 -1.80 -13.75 8.03
C PRO A 132 -0.47 -13.81 7.30
N THR A 133 0.25 -12.70 7.30
CA THR A 133 1.62 -12.71 6.79
C THR A 133 2.48 -13.34 7.86
N SER A 134 3.11 -14.49 7.57
CA SER A 134 4.02 -15.06 8.56
C SER A 134 5.20 -14.12 8.78
N GLU A 135 5.77 -14.14 9.99
CA GLU A 135 6.96 -13.35 10.33
C GLU A 135 8.08 -13.57 9.30
N ASP A 136 8.26 -14.79 8.81
CA ASP A 136 9.24 -15.10 7.75
C ASP A 136 8.95 -14.44 6.40
N VAL A 137 7.67 -14.25 6.05
CA VAL A 137 7.30 -13.56 4.80
C VAL A 137 7.51 -12.06 4.97
N ILE A 138 7.10 -11.48 6.10
CA ILE A 138 7.39 -10.08 6.44
C ILE A 138 8.90 -9.84 6.42
N ALA A 139 9.68 -10.66 7.14
CA ALA A 139 11.13 -10.54 7.20
C ALA A 139 11.79 -10.64 5.83
N ARG A 140 11.31 -11.52 4.95
CA ARG A 140 11.80 -11.62 3.56
C ARG A 140 11.45 -10.41 2.71
N LEU A 141 10.24 -9.87 2.83
CA LEU A 141 9.83 -8.64 2.14
C LEU A 141 10.69 -7.45 2.60
N VAL A 142 10.80 -7.26 3.91
CA VAL A 142 11.66 -6.26 4.56
C VAL A 142 13.11 -6.39 4.08
N GLU A 143 13.67 -7.61 4.06
CA GLU A 143 15.05 -7.86 3.61
C GLU A 143 15.24 -7.54 2.12
N ASN A 144 14.24 -7.84 1.29
CA ASN A 144 14.27 -7.46 -0.13
C ASN A 144 14.13 -5.95 -0.32
N HIS A 145 13.33 -5.27 0.50
CA HIS A 145 13.20 -3.82 0.48
C HIS A 145 14.49 -3.11 0.91
N LYS A 146 15.20 -3.64 1.93
CA LYS A 146 16.53 -3.14 2.34
C LYS A 146 17.57 -3.17 1.22
N LYS A 147 17.48 -4.14 0.30
CA LYS A 147 18.36 -4.24 -0.87
C LYS A 147 18.07 -3.18 -1.93
N ILE A 148 16.90 -2.54 -1.87
CA ILE A 148 16.51 -1.45 -2.76
C ILE A 148 16.69 -0.14 -1.97
N GLU A 149 17.88 0.47 -2.11
CA GLU A 149 18.29 1.66 -1.34
C GLU A 149 17.21 2.76 -1.29
N PHE A 150 16.55 3.02 -2.43
CA PHE A 150 15.47 4.00 -2.52
C PHE A 150 14.27 3.65 -1.63
N VAL A 151 13.82 2.40 -1.64
CA VAL A 151 12.67 1.93 -0.83
C VAL A 151 13.04 1.99 0.65
N TYR A 152 14.22 1.51 1.02
CA TYR A 152 14.69 1.58 2.38
C TYR A 152 14.79 3.03 2.89
N ALA A 153 15.35 3.93 2.09
CA ALA A 153 15.41 5.36 2.42
C ALA A 153 14.02 5.98 2.58
N MET A 154 13.03 5.55 1.80
CA MET A 154 11.63 5.98 1.91
C MET A 154 11.01 5.53 3.23
N ILE A 155 11.13 4.24 3.57
CA ILE A 155 10.62 3.66 4.83
C ILE A 155 11.20 4.39 6.04
N ARG A 156 12.53 4.59 6.07
CA ARG A 156 13.17 5.31 7.18
C ARG A 156 12.63 6.73 7.32
N LYS A 157 12.47 7.45 6.21
CA LYS A 157 11.94 8.82 6.20
C LYS A 157 10.50 8.89 6.68
N MET A 158 9.65 7.95 6.26
CA MET A 158 8.28 7.84 6.73
C MET A 158 8.24 7.61 8.24
N ARG A 159 9.02 6.64 8.74
CA ARG A 159 9.14 6.36 10.18
C ARG A 159 9.60 7.59 10.96
N HIS A 160 10.66 8.25 10.49
CA HIS A 160 11.18 9.46 11.10
C HIS A 160 10.12 10.58 11.17
N VAL A 161 9.41 10.83 10.06
CA VAL A 161 8.33 11.83 10.04
C VAL A 161 7.22 11.47 11.03
N CYS A 162 6.78 10.21 11.07
CA CYS A 162 5.71 9.80 11.98
C CYS A 162 6.12 9.84 13.46
N GLN A 163 7.41 9.63 13.77
CA GLN A 163 7.95 9.70 15.13
C GLN A 163 8.12 11.15 15.63
N GLU A 164 8.49 12.06 14.73
CA GLU A 164 8.70 13.48 15.06
C GLU A 164 7.41 14.31 14.96
N LEU A 165 6.32 13.72 14.46
CA LEU A 165 5.05 14.41 14.38
C LEU A 165 4.45 14.53 15.78
N ASP A 166 4.13 15.76 16.17
CA ASP A 166 3.39 16.05 17.39
C ASP A 166 1.91 15.71 17.18
N TRP A 167 1.53 14.47 17.49
CA TRP A 167 0.17 13.99 17.28
C TRP A 167 -0.85 14.70 18.18
N ASP A 168 -0.45 15.13 19.37
CA ASP A 168 -1.31 15.87 20.29
C ASP A 168 -1.62 17.26 19.70
N ALA A 169 -0.60 17.96 19.20
CA ALA A 169 -0.81 19.25 18.54
C ALA A 169 -1.63 19.15 17.25
N LEU A 170 -1.70 17.97 16.61
CA LEU A 170 -2.54 17.74 15.43
C LEU A 170 -4.04 17.72 15.79
N GLU A 171 -4.41 17.30 17.00
CA GLU A 171 -5.81 17.22 17.44
C GLU A 171 -6.48 18.61 17.39
N ASP A 172 -5.73 19.65 17.78
CA ASP A 172 -6.16 21.05 17.81
C ASP A 172 -6.20 21.72 16.42
N VAL A 173 -5.66 21.08 15.38
CA VAL A 173 -5.63 21.65 14.03
C VAL A 173 -7.00 21.46 13.35
N PRO A 174 -7.62 22.52 12.79
CA PRO A 174 -8.86 22.39 12.04
C PRO A 174 -8.76 21.36 10.91
N ASN A 175 -9.80 20.55 10.71
CA ASN A 175 -9.79 19.45 9.73
C ASN A 175 -9.34 19.88 8.32
N GLY A 176 -9.75 21.07 7.85
CA GLY A 176 -9.35 21.61 6.55
C GLY A 176 -7.87 21.99 6.42
N GLU A 177 -7.15 22.09 7.54
CA GLU A 177 -5.75 22.53 7.61
C GLU A 177 -4.78 21.40 7.96
N ARG A 178 -5.28 20.26 8.49
CA ARG A 178 -4.47 19.13 8.95
C ARG A 178 -3.47 18.63 7.91
N ASN A 179 -3.90 18.47 6.66
CA ASN A 179 -3.00 18.03 5.59
C ASN A 179 -1.82 18.99 5.35
N ALA A 180 -2.10 20.29 5.29
CA ALA A 180 -1.07 21.31 5.10
C ALA A 180 -0.11 21.35 6.31
N TRP A 181 -0.66 21.23 7.51
CA TRP A 181 0.09 21.20 8.77
C TRP A 181 1.04 20.00 8.86
N VAL A 182 0.55 18.80 8.55
CA VAL A 182 1.36 17.55 8.53
C VAL A 182 2.44 17.66 7.47
N HIS A 183 2.09 18.12 6.27
CA HIS A 183 3.05 18.28 5.18
C HIS A 183 4.18 19.26 5.53
N ALA A 184 3.87 20.40 6.14
CA ALA A 184 4.87 21.38 6.56
C ALA A 184 5.86 20.80 7.58
N ARG A 185 5.38 20.04 8.57
CA ARG A 185 6.22 19.38 9.58
C ARG A 185 7.01 18.21 9.04
N ALA A 186 6.42 17.40 8.16
CA ALA A 186 7.15 16.36 7.45
C ALA A 186 8.35 16.96 6.67
N LEU A 187 8.13 18.05 5.93
CA LEU A 187 9.20 18.74 5.22
C LEU A 187 10.26 19.33 6.16
N ALA A 188 9.87 19.89 7.31
CA ALA A 188 10.80 20.39 8.30
C ALA A 188 11.66 19.27 8.90
N SER A 189 11.02 18.18 9.32
CA SER A 189 11.65 16.99 9.88
C SER A 189 12.69 16.38 8.93
N LEU A 190 12.35 16.26 7.63
CA LEU A 190 13.26 15.75 6.61
C LEU A 190 14.45 16.68 6.30
N LYS A 191 14.32 18.00 6.53
CA LYS A 191 15.45 18.94 6.41
C LYS A 191 16.44 18.79 7.57
N HIS A 192 15.96 18.44 8.75
CA HIS A 192 16.79 18.18 9.92
C HIS A 192 17.58 16.86 9.81
N ASP A 193 16.97 15.82 9.25
CA ASP A 193 17.62 14.51 9.01
C ASP A 193 18.85 14.64 8.08
N ARG A 194 18.77 15.48 7.04
CA ARG A 194 19.89 15.71 6.10
C ARG A 194 21.13 16.39 6.69
N ARG A 195 21.05 16.91 7.92
CA ARG A 195 22.14 17.63 8.59
C ARG A 195 22.89 16.78 9.61
N ARG A 196 22.47 15.52 9.83
CA ARG A 196 23.13 14.53 10.67
C ARG A 196 23.84 13.50 9.81
#